data_AF-A0A0M1GNW0-F1
#
_entry.id   AF-A0A0M1GNW0-F1
#
_cell.length_a   1.000
_cell.length_b   1.000
_cell.length_c   1.000
_cell.angle_alpha   90.00
_cell.angle_beta   90.00
_cell.angle_gamma   90.00
#
_symmetry.space_group_name_H-M   'P 1'
#
loop_
_entity.id
_entity.type
_entity.pdbx_description
1 polymer ?
#
loop_
_entity_poly.entity_id
_entity_poly.type
_entity_poly.pdbx_seq_one_letter_code
_entity_poly.pdbx_strand_id
1 'polypeptide(L)'
;MILTACSNAQSQAEMPTVGGQTDAHGCLPNAGQSYSYVRKACVQVFDVADIKLDDPANKTQAVYGILSEDKQQVEVFASDLPENTILDVVKSGYVSKDGKVRLMKTKTSWEIRK
;
A
#
# COMPACT_ATOMS: atom_id res chain seq x y z
N MET A 1 -51.57 9.90 36.94
CA MET A 1 -51.48 10.02 35.47
C MET A 1 -50.02 9.88 35.10
N ILE A 2 -49.64 8.78 34.45
CA ILE A 2 -48.25 8.45 34.11
C ILE A 2 -48.01 8.97 32.69
N LEU A 3 -47.17 9.98 32.53
CA LEU A 3 -46.74 10.47 31.22
C LEU A 3 -45.41 9.79 30.86
N THR A 4 -45.51 8.66 30.19
CA THR A 4 -44.38 8.00 29.54
C THR A 4 -44.15 8.70 28.20
N ALA A 5 -43.07 9.47 28.07
CA ALA A 5 -42.67 10.09 26.81
C ALA A 5 -41.54 9.28 26.16
N CYS A 6 -41.77 8.85 24.93
CA CYS A 6 -40.87 8.03 24.13
C CYS A 6 -39.53 8.74 23.88
N SER A 7 -38.42 8.06 24.20
CA SER A 7 -37.10 8.48 23.76
C SER A 7 -36.96 8.18 22.26
N ASN A 8 -37.03 9.22 21.43
CA ASN A 8 -36.61 9.12 20.03
C ASN A 8 -35.08 9.07 19.99
N ALA A 9 -34.51 7.87 20.03
CA ALA A 9 -33.17 7.64 19.53
C ALA A 9 -33.21 7.78 18.00
N GLN A 10 -33.05 9.00 17.50
CA GLN A 10 -32.73 9.20 16.09
C GLN A 10 -31.33 8.64 15.87
N SER A 11 -31.24 7.42 15.35
CA SER A 11 -30.02 6.97 14.67
C SER A 11 -29.67 8.04 13.66
N GLN A 12 -28.57 8.76 13.89
CA GLN A 12 -27.93 9.56 12.87
C GLN A 12 -27.69 8.62 11.70
N ALA A 13 -28.48 8.76 10.65
CA ALA A 13 -28.13 8.22 9.35
C ALA A 13 -26.85 8.93 8.95
N GLU A 14 -25.71 8.27 9.18
CA GLU A 14 -24.44 8.69 8.61
C GLU A 14 -24.67 8.80 7.10
N MET A 15 -24.65 10.04 6.59
CA MET A 15 -24.65 10.27 5.16
C MET A 15 -23.53 9.42 4.57
N PRO A 16 -23.76 8.65 3.49
CA PRO A 16 -22.70 7.85 2.89
C PRO A 16 -21.55 8.79 2.57
N THR A 17 -20.41 8.63 3.25
CA THR A 17 -19.22 9.41 2.96
C THR A 17 -18.85 9.12 1.51
N VAL A 18 -18.85 10.17 0.69
CA VAL A 18 -18.39 10.10 -0.71
C VAL A 18 -16.92 9.67 -0.66
N GLY A 19 -16.64 8.41 -1.00
CA GLY A 19 -15.34 7.78 -0.84
C GLY A 19 -15.41 6.31 -0.42
N GLY A 20 -16.51 5.89 0.23
CA GLY A 20 -16.66 4.52 0.72
C GLY A 20 -15.90 4.26 2.02
N GLN A 21 -15.75 2.98 2.39
CA GLN A 21 -15.08 2.56 3.61
C GLN A 21 -13.57 2.81 3.51
N THR A 22 -12.99 3.36 4.57
CA THR A 22 -11.54 3.49 4.72
C THR A 22 -10.93 2.24 5.36
N ASP A 23 -9.65 1.96 5.08
CA ASP A 23 -8.90 0.95 5.82
C ASP A 23 -8.43 1.46 7.21
N ALA A 24 -7.66 0.64 7.94
CA ALA A 24 -7.13 0.98 9.26
C ALA A 24 -6.19 2.20 9.27
N HIS A 25 -5.65 2.58 8.11
CA HIS A 25 -4.80 3.76 7.93
C HIS A 25 -5.57 4.98 7.44
N GLY A 26 -6.88 4.86 7.20
CA GLY A 26 -7.72 5.93 6.67
C GLY A 26 -7.63 6.06 5.14
N CYS A 27 -7.00 5.12 4.44
CA CYS A 27 -6.93 5.15 2.98
C CYS A 27 -8.24 4.66 2.37
N LEU A 28 -8.49 4.99 1.10
CA LEU A 28 -9.66 4.53 0.34
C LEU A 28 -9.28 3.40 -0.65
N PRO A 29 -9.30 2.12 -0.24
CA PRO A 29 -8.97 0.99 -1.14
C PRO A 29 -9.81 0.96 -2.41
N ASN A 30 -11.10 1.32 -2.32
CA ASN A 30 -12.01 1.36 -3.46
C ASN A 30 -11.64 2.44 -4.49
N ALA A 31 -10.86 3.45 -4.08
CA ALA A 31 -10.27 4.45 -4.97
C ALA A 31 -8.86 4.05 -5.44
N GLY A 32 -8.41 2.83 -5.16
CA GLY A 32 -7.07 2.34 -5.50
C GLY A 32 -5.95 2.92 -4.63
N GLN A 33 -6.27 3.44 -3.44
CA GLN A 33 -5.26 3.92 -2.50
C GLN A 33 -4.69 2.77 -1.65
N SER A 34 -3.43 2.91 -1.25
CA SER A 34 -2.79 2.08 -0.23
C SER A 34 -1.94 2.96 0.67
N TYR A 35 -1.81 2.60 1.94
CA TYR A 35 -0.91 3.31 2.84
C TYR A 35 0.53 2.96 2.49
N SER A 36 1.36 3.97 2.24
CA SER A 36 2.80 3.80 2.11
C SER A 36 3.47 4.15 3.43
N TYR A 37 4.21 3.20 3.99
CA TYR A 37 4.96 3.39 5.23
C TYR A 37 6.17 4.29 5.04
N VAL A 38 6.82 4.25 3.86
CA VAL A 38 7.96 5.12 3.58
C VAL A 38 7.52 6.56 3.28
N ARG A 39 6.31 6.78 2.74
CA ARG A 39 5.72 8.12 2.53
C ARG A 39 4.89 8.62 3.71
N LYS A 40 4.47 7.72 4.61
CA LYS A 40 3.55 7.99 5.74
C LYS A 40 2.23 8.62 5.28
N ALA A 41 1.71 8.15 4.15
CA ALA A 41 0.53 8.71 3.51
C ALA A 41 -0.20 7.67 2.67
N CYS A 42 -1.50 7.89 2.44
CA CYS A 42 -2.27 7.16 1.46
C CYS A 42 -1.87 7.61 0.06
N VAL A 43 -1.50 6.66 -0.80
CA VAL A 43 -1.03 6.92 -2.15
C VAL A 43 -1.76 6.04 -3.16
N GLN A 44 -1.97 6.55 -4.37
CA GLN A 44 -2.24 5.70 -5.52
C GLN A 44 -0.90 5.20 -6.06
N VAL A 45 -0.53 3.98 -5.67
CA VAL A 45 0.81 3.41 -5.88
C VAL A 45 1.25 3.50 -7.35
N PHE A 46 0.34 3.26 -8.29
CA PHE A 46 0.64 3.28 -9.72
C PHE A 46 1.00 4.67 -10.27
N ASP A 47 0.62 5.75 -9.59
CA ASP A 47 0.92 7.14 -10.00
C ASP A 47 2.23 7.65 -9.41
N VAL A 48 2.63 7.15 -8.23
CA VAL A 48 3.77 7.69 -7.46
C VAL A 48 4.97 6.75 -7.38
N ALA A 49 4.87 5.54 -7.92
CA ALA A 49 5.95 4.56 -7.85
C ALA A 49 7.21 5.02 -8.59
N ASP A 50 8.36 4.87 -7.92
CA ASP A 50 9.68 5.12 -8.49
C ASP A 50 10.18 3.95 -9.36
N ILE A 51 9.66 2.75 -9.09
CA ILE A 51 10.00 1.51 -9.77
C ILE A 51 8.72 0.79 -10.18
N LYS A 52 8.68 0.32 -11.43
CA LYS A 52 7.61 -0.54 -11.96
C LYS A 52 8.24 -1.68 -12.76
N LEU A 53 7.78 -2.90 -12.51
CA LEU A 53 8.17 -4.10 -13.26
C LEU A 53 6.99 -5.07 -13.33
N ASP A 54 7.02 -6.00 -14.28
CA ASP A 54 6.03 -7.07 -14.34
C ASP A 54 6.28 -8.08 -13.22
N ASP A 55 5.20 -8.66 -12.68
CA ASP A 55 5.32 -9.72 -11.70
C ASP A 55 5.81 -11.03 -12.36
N PRO A 56 6.94 -11.62 -11.91
CA PRO A 56 7.42 -12.88 -12.46
C PRO A 56 6.46 -14.05 -12.21
N ALA A 57 5.64 -13.99 -11.15
CA ALA A 57 4.63 -15.01 -10.85
C ALA A 57 3.36 -14.84 -11.70
N ASN A 58 3.06 -13.61 -12.14
CA ASN A 58 1.92 -13.33 -13.01
C ASN A 58 2.17 -12.10 -13.89
N LYS A 59 2.57 -12.32 -15.14
CA LYS A 59 2.91 -11.25 -16.10
C LYS A 59 1.78 -10.30 -16.48
N THR A 60 0.54 -10.53 -16.00
CA THR A 60 -0.57 -9.59 -16.16
C THR A 60 -0.67 -8.57 -15.02
N GLN A 61 0.13 -8.75 -13.98
CA GLN A 61 0.21 -7.87 -12.81
C GLN A 61 1.56 -7.14 -12.77
N ALA A 62 1.56 -5.98 -12.11
CA ALA A 62 2.76 -5.19 -11.89
C ALA A 62 3.19 -5.27 -10.42
N VAL A 63 4.49 -5.22 -10.22
CA VAL A 63 5.12 -4.92 -8.93
C VAL A 63 5.57 -3.46 -8.96
N TYR A 64 5.27 -2.74 -7.89
CA TYR A 64 5.67 -1.35 -7.73
C TYR A 64 6.63 -1.21 -6.55
N GLY A 65 7.57 -0.28 -6.68
CA GLY A 65 8.49 0.10 -5.61
C GLY A 65 8.42 1.61 -5.38
N ILE A 66 8.14 2.02 -4.15
CA ILE A 66 8.25 3.42 -3.72
C ILE A 66 9.52 3.58 -2.90
N LEU A 67 10.40 4.48 -3.32
CA LEU A 67 11.63 4.77 -2.59
C LEU A 67 11.34 5.72 -1.42
N SER A 68 12.01 5.46 -0.30
CA SER A 68 12.26 6.46 0.74
C SER A 68 13.02 7.66 0.17
N GLU A 69 12.91 8.82 0.82
CA GLU A 69 13.54 10.07 0.36
C GLU A 69 15.06 9.96 0.21
N ASP A 70 15.71 9.26 1.15
CA ASP A 70 17.15 8.99 1.15
C ASP A 70 17.55 7.77 0.30
N LYS A 71 16.56 7.10 -0.30
CA LYS A 71 16.70 5.88 -1.11
C LYS A 71 17.38 4.73 -0.36
N GLN A 72 17.40 4.75 0.97
CA GLN A 72 17.94 3.64 1.78
C GLN A 72 16.96 2.48 1.85
N GLN A 73 15.69 2.75 1.61
CA GLN A 73 14.61 1.77 1.64
C GLN A 73 13.73 1.87 0.40
N VAL A 74 13.18 0.72 -0.01
CA VAL A 74 12.08 0.64 -0.98
C VAL A 74 10.93 -0.12 -0.34
N GLU A 75 9.73 0.43 -0.43
CA GLU A 75 8.50 -0.28 -0.11
C GLU A 75 7.94 -0.92 -1.37
N VAL A 76 7.75 -2.24 -1.33
CA VAL A 76 7.29 -3.02 -2.46
C VAL A 76 5.81 -3.33 -2.33
N PHE A 77 5.07 -3.08 -3.41
CA PHE A 77 3.66 -3.38 -3.55
C PHE A 77 3.50 -4.45 -4.64
N ALA A 78 3.07 -5.64 -4.22
CA ALA A 78 2.72 -6.76 -5.08
C ALA A 78 1.55 -7.53 -4.44
N SER A 79 0.76 -8.24 -5.25
CA SER A 79 -0.45 -8.92 -4.78
C SER A 79 -0.20 -10.13 -3.86
N ASP A 80 0.97 -10.72 -3.95
CA ASP A 80 1.42 -11.91 -3.22
C ASP A 80 2.40 -11.56 -2.07
N LEU A 81 2.63 -10.28 -1.81
CA LEU A 81 3.46 -9.81 -0.71
C LEU A 81 2.58 -9.18 0.38
N PRO A 82 2.97 -9.33 1.66
CA PRO A 82 2.27 -8.66 2.74
C PRO A 82 2.40 -7.14 2.61
N GLU A 83 1.44 -6.42 3.21
CA GLU A 83 1.56 -4.98 3.43
C GLU A 83 2.86 -4.66 4.19
N ASN A 84 3.40 -3.44 4.00
CA ASN A 84 4.63 -2.99 4.66
C ASN A 84 5.85 -3.87 4.30
N THR A 85 5.90 -4.40 3.07
CA THR A 85 7.10 -5.08 2.57
C THR A 85 8.19 -4.05 2.24
N ILE A 86 8.97 -3.67 3.25
CA ILE A 86 10.10 -2.75 3.12
C ILE A 86 11.40 -3.53 2.98
N LEU A 87 12.18 -3.16 1.96
CA LEU A 87 13.50 -3.71 1.67
C LEU A 87 14.57 -2.64 1.91
N ASP A 88 15.70 -3.04 2.51
CA ASP A 88 16.83 -2.16 2.77
C ASP A 88 17.85 -2.23 1.63
N VAL A 89 18.53 -1.11 1.36
CA VAL A 89 19.51 -1.00 0.27
C VAL A 89 20.72 -1.90 0.50
N VAL A 90 21.16 -2.53 -0.58
CA VAL A 90 22.38 -3.32 -0.66
C VAL A 90 23.11 -3.00 -1.96
N LYS A 91 24.35 -3.49 -2.10
CA LYS A 91 25.21 -3.21 -3.27
C LYS A 91 24.54 -3.46 -4.63
N SER A 92 23.60 -4.41 -4.72
CA SER A 92 22.94 -4.83 -5.97
C SER A 92 21.44 -4.54 -6.03
N GLY A 93 20.92 -3.64 -5.18
CA GLY A 93 19.49 -3.31 -5.13
C GLY A 93 18.98 -3.23 -3.70
N TYR A 94 17.90 -3.95 -3.37
CA TYR A 94 17.29 -3.97 -2.05
C TYR A 94 16.92 -5.39 -1.62
N VAL A 95 16.90 -5.64 -0.31
CA VAL A 95 16.57 -6.96 0.26
C VAL A 95 15.72 -6.83 1.54
N SER A 96 14.79 -7.78 1.74
CA SER A 96 14.00 -7.86 2.96
C SER A 96 14.88 -8.26 4.14
N LYS A 97 14.45 -7.93 5.36
CA LYS A 97 15.17 -8.31 6.60
C LYS A 97 15.43 -9.81 6.72
N ASP A 98 14.53 -10.65 6.20
CA ASP A 98 14.66 -12.11 6.20
C ASP A 98 15.37 -12.67 4.97
N GLY A 99 15.76 -11.82 4.01
CA GLY A 99 16.49 -12.20 2.81
C GLY A 99 15.66 -12.85 1.70
N LYS A 100 14.35 -13.07 1.90
CA LYS A 100 13.49 -13.80 0.96
C LYS A 100 13.06 -12.96 -0.24
N VAL A 101 12.79 -11.67 -0.02
CA VAL A 101 12.41 -10.75 -1.09
C VAL A 101 13.62 -9.91 -1.48
N ARG A 102 13.93 -9.87 -2.77
CA ARG A 102 15.05 -9.11 -3.34
C ARG A 102 14.59 -8.35 -4.57
N LEU A 103 14.82 -7.04 -4.58
CA LEU A 103 14.65 -6.19 -5.74
C LEU A 103 16.03 -5.84 -6.30
N MET A 104 16.39 -6.41 -7.44
CA MET A 104 17.73 -6.35 -8.01
C MET A 104 17.76 -5.40 -9.20
N LYS A 105 18.79 -4.56 -9.25
CA LYS A 105 19.02 -3.67 -10.39
C LYS A 105 19.89 -4.38 -11.42
N THR A 106 19.36 -4.57 -12.63
CA THR A 106 20.14 -5.06 -13.78
C THR A 106 20.76 -3.88 -14.54
N LYS A 107 21.42 -4.14 -15.68
CA LYS A 107 22.00 -3.08 -16.52
C LYS A 107 20.94 -2.11 -17.06
N THR A 108 19.73 -2.60 -17.31
CA THR A 108 18.67 -1.85 -18.02
C THR A 108 17.30 -1.95 -17.36
N SER A 109 17.11 -2.78 -16.33
CA SER A 109 15.81 -3.02 -15.69
C SER A 109 15.92 -3.31 -14.19
N TRP A 110 14.77 -3.51 -13.57
CA TRP A 110 14.63 -4.08 -12.24
C TRP A 110 14.04 -5.49 -12.33
N GLU A 111 14.45 -6.37 -11.42
CA GLU A 111 13.92 -7.72 -11.26
C GLU A 111 13.60 -7.98 -9.79
N ILE A 112 12.49 -8.65 -9.52
CA ILE A 112 12.13 -9.10 -8.17
C ILE A 112 12.26 -10.61 -8.05
N ARG A 113 12.80 -11.07 -6.93
CA ARG A 113 12.76 -12.46 -6.48
C ARG A 113 12.07 -12.50 -5.12
N LYS A 114 11.05 -13.35 -5.00
CA LYS A 114 10.20 -13.52 -3.82
C LYS A 114 9.80 -14.98 -3.71
#